data_AF-W7W9L0-F1
#
_entry.id   AF-W7W9L0-F1
#
_cell.length_a   1.000
_cell.length_b   1.000
_cell.length_c   1.000
_cell.angle_alpha   90.00
_cell.angle_beta   90.00
_cell.angle_gamma   90.00
#
_symmetry.space_group_name_H-M   'P 1'
#
loop_
_entity.id
_entity.type
_entity.pdbx_description
1 polymer ?
#
loop_
_entity_poly.entity_id
_entity_poly.type
_entity_poly.pdbx_seq_one_letter_code
_entity_poly.pdbx_strand_id
1 'polypeptide(L)'
;MKPVKPRLAHELRLLLLALQFFTRVPVTGRLAAWMGWDAAWLNQSARYFPLVGAFVGAIAALVFAVAALLWPMSVAVGLSMAATILLTGAFHEDGFADTCDGLGGSAERARALEIMKDSRIGAYGAIGIVVMLGLKALALMSLPLGWALAALCVAHTLSRAVAVSLNCGLPYAGDPAHAKAKPLAQQVSVGSWAVACVWPLALIAMFAAARHGSDSFALPSPQPGRRRWSLPR
;
A
#
# COMPACT_ATOMS: atom_id res chain seq x y z
N MET A 1 20.44 -25.77 -12.30
CA MET A 1 19.58 -24.57 -12.44
C MET A 1 19.96 -23.85 -13.72
N LYS A 2 19.02 -23.55 -14.62
CA LYS A 2 19.31 -22.79 -15.85
C LYS A 2 19.66 -21.34 -15.48
N PRO A 3 20.64 -20.69 -16.12
CA PRO A 3 20.97 -19.29 -15.83
C PRO A 3 19.77 -18.40 -16.15
N VAL A 4 19.38 -17.56 -15.17
CA VAL A 4 18.34 -16.55 -15.35
C VAL A 4 18.81 -15.58 -16.44
N LYS A 5 17.96 -15.29 -17.43
CA LYS A 5 18.27 -14.32 -18.50
C LYS A 5 18.66 -12.97 -17.86
N PRO A 6 19.67 -12.25 -18.37
CA PRO A 6 20.23 -11.06 -17.71
C PRO A 6 19.19 -9.96 -17.42
N ARG A 7 18.18 -9.80 -18.29
CA ARG A 7 17.07 -8.87 -18.06
C ARG A 7 16.18 -9.27 -16.87
N LEU A 8 15.82 -10.56 -16.75
CA LEU A 8 14.96 -11.03 -15.66
C LEU A 8 15.68 -10.91 -14.30
N ALA A 9 16.98 -11.20 -14.26
CA ALA A 9 17.79 -11.01 -13.07
C ALA A 9 17.78 -9.54 -12.62
N HIS A 10 17.90 -8.59 -13.55
CA HIS A 10 17.81 -7.16 -13.27
C HIS A 10 16.46 -6.76 -12.66
N GLU A 11 15.34 -7.21 -13.25
CA GLU A 11 14.01 -6.90 -12.73
C GLU A 11 13.77 -7.44 -11.31
N LEU A 12 14.29 -8.64 -11.02
CA LEU A 12 14.23 -9.21 -9.68
C LEU A 12 15.03 -8.40 -8.66
N ARG A 13 16.19 -7.86 -9.06
CA ARG A 13 16.97 -6.95 -8.20
C ARG A 13 16.19 -5.69 -7.86
N LEU A 14 15.53 -5.09 -8.84
CA LEU A 14 14.70 -3.90 -8.64
C LEU A 14 13.49 -4.19 -7.74
N LEU A 15 12.85 -5.35 -7.89
CA LEU A 15 11.77 -5.76 -7.01
C LEU A 15 12.26 -5.95 -5.56
N LEU A 16 13.39 -6.64 -5.36
CA LEU A 16 13.98 -6.81 -4.02
C LEU A 16 14.39 -5.48 -3.40
N LEU A 17 14.89 -4.56 -4.23
CA LEU A 17 15.23 -3.21 -3.79
C LEU A 17 14.00 -2.42 -3.34
N ALA A 18 12.91 -2.48 -4.11
CA ALA A 18 11.63 -1.90 -3.72
C ALA A 18 11.08 -2.53 -2.43
N LEU A 19 11.20 -3.85 -2.29
CA LEU A 19 10.78 -4.58 -1.08
C LEU A 19 11.59 -4.12 0.15
N GLN A 20 12.92 -4.05 0.02
CA GLN A 20 13.81 -3.58 1.09
C GLN A 20 13.56 -2.12 1.45
N PHE A 21 13.23 -1.28 0.48
CA PHE A 21 12.97 0.15 0.71
C PHE A 21 11.66 0.39 1.49
N PHE A 22 10.60 -0.37 1.18
CA PHE A 22 9.27 -0.15 1.77
C PHE A 22 8.93 -1.05 2.96
N THR A 23 9.74 -2.06 3.25
CA THR A 23 9.47 -3.04 4.30
C THR A 23 10.72 -3.36 5.10
N ARG A 24 10.52 -3.89 6.31
CA ARG A 24 11.56 -4.45 7.17
C ARG A 24 11.87 -5.92 6.84
N VAL A 25 11.43 -6.43 5.68
CA VAL A 25 11.77 -7.79 5.25
C VAL A 25 13.28 -7.85 4.98
N PRO A 26 14.03 -8.71 5.68
CA PRO A 26 15.49 -8.70 5.60
C PRO A 26 15.98 -9.24 4.26
N VAL A 27 16.63 -8.39 3.46
CA VAL A 27 17.42 -8.77 2.29
C VAL A 27 18.89 -8.75 2.70
N THR A 28 19.41 -9.90 3.17
CA THR A 28 20.74 -10.01 3.79
C THR A 28 21.59 -11.16 3.25
N GLY A 29 22.87 -11.21 3.61
CA GLY A 29 23.79 -12.29 3.29
C GLY A 29 23.96 -12.51 1.77
N ARG A 30 23.84 -13.77 1.33
CA ARG A 30 24.00 -14.14 -0.09
C ARG A 30 23.00 -13.44 -1.01
N LEU A 31 21.79 -13.15 -0.53
CA LEU A 31 20.77 -12.49 -1.32
C LEU A 31 21.15 -11.03 -1.59
N ALA A 32 21.62 -10.31 -0.57
CA ALA A 32 22.11 -8.94 -0.73
C ALA A 32 23.34 -8.88 -1.65
N ALA A 33 24.27 -9.83 -1.50
CA ALA A 33 25.46 -9.92 -2.35
C ALA A 33 25.10 -10.17 -3.84
N TRP A 34 24.11 -11.03 -4.10
CA TRP A 34 23.62 -11.28 -5.46
C TRP A 34 22.83 -10.09 -6.04
N MET A 35 22.04 -9.43 -5.17
CA MET A 35 21.27 -8.25 -5.54
C MET A 35 22.22 -7.17 -6.04
N GLY A 36 23.31 -6.91 -5.32
CA GLY A 36 24.21 -5.81 -5.59
C GLY A 36 23.57 -4.45 -5.25
N TRP A 37 24.24 -3.36 -5.60
CA TRP A 37 23.73 -2.01 -5.39
C TRP A 37 24.22 -1.06 -6.49
N ASP A 38 23.31 -0.22 -6.96
CA ASP A 38 23.58 0.93 -7.83
C ASP A 38 22.56 2.00 -7.45
N ALA A 39 23.02 3.25 -7.30
CA ALA A 39 22.16 4.36 -6.92
C ALA A 39 21.00 4.57 -7.93
N ALA A 40 21.24 4.36 -9.22
CA ALA A 40 20.23 4.54 -10.27
C ALA A 40 19.08 3.52 -10.17
N TRP A 41 19.33 2.36 -9.54
CA TRP A 41 18.33 1.30 -9.43
C TRP A 41 17.19 1.66 -8.48
N LEU A 42 17.44 2.51 -7.47
CA LEU A 42 16.39 2.91 -6.55
C LEU A 42 15.27 3.68 -7.28
N ASN A 43 15.62 4.57 -8.21
CA ASN A 43 14.64 5.25 -9.06
C ASN A 43 13.92 4.26 -10.00
N GLN A 44 14.66 3.36 -10.65
CA GLN A 44 14.09 2.32 -11.53
C GLN A 44 13.18 1.33 -10.80
N SER A 45 13.40 1.12 -9.50
CA SER A 45 12.60 0.23 -8.66
C SER A 45 11.20 0.79 -8.39
N ALA A 46 10.96 2.08 -8.64
CA ALA A 46 9.67 2.74 -8.44
C ALA A 46 8.50 2.03 -9.13
N ARG A 47 8.74 1.41 -10.29
CA ARG A 47 7.71 0.62 -11.00
C ARG A 47 7.19 -0.59 -10.24
N TYR A 48 7.91 -1.04 -9.21
CA TYR A 48 7.54 -2.14 -8.35
C TYR A 48 6.97 -1.70 -6.99
N PHE A 49 6.93 -0.40 -6.70
CA PHE A 49 6.37 0.10 -5.44
C PHE A 49 4.90 -0.31 -5.24
N PRO A 50 4.03 -0.25 -6.27
CA PRO A 50 2.66 -0.72 -6.12
C PRO A 50 2.58 -2.23 -5.87
N LEU A 51 3.45 -3.03 -6.48
CA LEU A 51 3.51 -4.47 -6.24
C LEU A 51 3.91 -4.78 -4.79
N VAL A 52 4.87 -4.03 -4.23
CA VAL A 52 5.18 -4.11 -2.79
C VAL A 52 4.00 -3.67 -1.94
N GLY A 53 3.24 -2.66 -2.39
CA GLY A 53 1.95 -2.30 -1.80
C GLY A 53 0.95 -3.46 -1.78
N ALA A 54 0.81 -4.19 -2.88
CA ALA A 54 -0.04 -5.38 -2.96
C ALA A 54 0.41 -6.48 -1.99
N PHE A 55 1.72 -6.70 -1.85
CA PHE A 55 2.29 -7.63 -0.87
C PHE A 55 1.95 -7.22 0.57
N VAL A 56 2.16 -5.95 0.93
CA VAL A 56 1.80 -5.43 2.27
C VAL A 56 0.30 -5.55 2.51
N GLY A 57 -0.53 -5.22 1.51
CA GLY A 57 -1.98 -5.35 1.57
C GLY A 57 -2.46 -6.79 1.72
N ALA A 58 -1.79 -7.75 1.07
CA ALA A 58 -2.08 -9.18 1.22
C ALA A 58 -1.75 -9.68 2.64
N ILE A 59 -0.65 -9.22 3.23
CA ILE A 59 -0.33 -9.53 4.64
C ILE A 59 -1.38 -8.91 5.58
N ALA A 60 -1.77 -7.65 5.33
CA ALA A 60 -2.82 -6.99 6.10
C ALA A 60 -4.13 -7.80 6.04
N ALA A 61 -4.57 -8.16 4.84
CA ALA A 61 -5.77 -8.94 4.61
C ALA A 61 -5.70 -10.34 5.26
N LEU A 62 -4.54 -11.01 5.20
CA LEU A 62 -4.34 -12.30 5.84
C LEU A 62 -4.45 -12.19 7.37
N VAL A 63 -3.75 -11.24 7.98
CA VAL A 63 -3.80 -11.02 9.43
C VAL A 63 -5.23 -10.66 9.85
N PHE A 64 -5.89 -9.80 9.09
CA PHE A 64 -7.28 -9.41 9.34
C PHE A 64 -8.23 -10.61 9.27
N ALA A 65 -8.15 -11.41 8.21
CA ALA A 65 -9.00 -12.58 8.01
C ALA A 65 -8.81 -13.60 9.14
N VAL A 66 -7.56 -13.93 9.50
CA VAL A 66 -7.24 -14.88 10.57
C VAL A 66 -7.69 -14.34 11.93
N ALA A 67 -7.43 -13.07 12.23
CA ALA A 67 -7.83 -12.47 13.49
C ALA A 67 -9.36 -12.39 13.63
N ALA A 68 -10.09 -12.14 12.54
CA ALA A 68 -11.55 -12.08 12.54
C ALA A 68 -12.22 -13.44 12.81
N LEU A 69 -11.49 -14.56 12.69
CA LEU A 69 -11.98 -15.89 13.10
C LEU A 69 -11.96 -16.09 14.62
N LEU A 70 -11.13 -15.32 15.33
CA LEU A 70 -10.79 -15.55 16.73
C LEU A 70 -11.24 -14.40 17.64
N TRP A 71 -11.34 -13.18 17.10
CA TRP A 71 -11.61 -11.97 17.87
C TRP A 71 -12.67 -11.07 17.21
N PRO A 72 -13.26 -10.12 17.97
CA PRO A 72 -14.15 -9.11 17.42
C PRO A 72 -13.48 -8.27 16.33
N MET A 73 -14.32 -7.73 15.43
CA MET A 73 -13.90 -6.93 14.28
C MET A 73 -12.89 -5.82 14.65
N SER A 74 -13.13 -5.10 15.74
CA SER A 74 -12.26 -4.01 16.21
C SER A 74 -10.84 -4.47 16.51
N VAL A 75 -10.69 -5.64 17.17
CA VAL A 75 -9.39 -6.24 17.47
C VAL A 75 -8.72 -6.72 16.18
N ALA A 76 -9.46 -7.37 15.29
CA ALA A 76 -8.92 -7.85 14.02
C ALA A 76 -8.39 -6.69 13.14
N VAL A 77 -9.13 -5.58 13.06
CA VAL A 77 -8.69 -4.36 12.36
C VAL A 77 -7.42 -3.78 13.01
N GLY A 78 -7.39 -3.69 14.34
CA GLY A 78 -6.22 -3.21 15.09
C GLY A 78 -4.97 -4.06 14.83
N LEU A 79 -5.09 -5.39 14.87
CA LEU A 79 -4.00 -6.33 14.58
C LEU A 79 -3.52 -6.23 13.13
N SER A 80 -4.43 -6.11 12.18
CA SER A 80 -4.10 -5.89 10.76
C SER A 80 -3.30 -4.59 10.57
N MET A 81 -3.74 -3.49 11.18
CA MET A 81 -3.03 -2.21 11.11
C MET A 81 -1.64 -2.30 11.76
N ALA A 82 -1.55 -2.88 12.97
CA ALA A 82 -0.29 -3.08 13.67
C ALA A 82 0.69 -3.93 12.85
N ALA A 83 0.22 -5.01 12.22
CA ALA A 83 1.05 -5.83 11.35
C ALA A 83 1.64 -5.04 10.19
N THR A 84 0.84 -4.19 9.53
CA THR A 84 1.36 -3.36 8.43
C THR A 84 2.36 -2.30 8.91
N ILE A 85 2.10 -1.66 10.05
CA ILE A 85 3.01 -0.66 10.64
C ILE A 85 4.35 -1.31 11.02
N LEU A 86 4.33 -2.50 11.62
CA LEU A 86 5.54 -3.24 11.95
C LEU A 86 6.30 -3.68 10.69
N LEU A 87 5.58 -4.17 9.68
CA LEU A 87 6.15 -4.64 8.42
C LEU A 87 6.81 -3.49 7.64
N THR A 88 6.20 -2.31 7.57
CA THR A 88 6.75 -1.14 6.87
C THR A 88 7.68 -0.32 7.72
N GLY A 89 7.69 -0.55 9.03
CA GLY A 89 8.42 0.25 9.99
C GLY A 89 7.87 1.65 10.18
N ALA A 90 6.55 1.81 10.06
CA ALA A 90 5.84 3.09 10.13
C ALA A 90 6.25 4.11 9.05
N PHE A 91 6.81 3.66 7.92
CA PHE A 91 7.39 4.56 6.92
C PHE A 91 6.40 5.57 6.31
N HIS A 92 5.14 5.18 6.12
CA HIS A 92 4.12 6.08 5.55
C HIS A 92 3.50 6.96 6.62
N GLU A 93 3.35 6.40 7.82
CA GLU A 93 2.85 7.06 9.00
C GLU A 93 3.81 8.21 9.42
N ASP A 94 5.12 7.95 9.43
CA ASP A 94 6.16 8.96 9.68
C ASP A 94 6.09 10.12 8.67
N GLY A 95 6.08 9.81 7.37
CA GLY A 95 5.98 10.84 6.33
C GLY A 95 4.67 11.63 6.37
N PHE A 96 3.56 11.04 6.83
CA PHE A 96 2.31 11.75 7.05
C PHE A 96 2.39 12.69 8.25
N ALA A 97 2.98 12.23 9.37
CA ALA A 97 3.21 13.06 10.55
C ALA A 97 4.11 14.25 10.22
N ASP A 98 5.24 14.02 9.55
CA ASP A 98 6.16 15.05 9.07
C ASP A 98 5.43 16.09 8.21
N THR A 99 4.55 15.62 7.32
CA THR A 99 3.77 16.49 6.44
C THR A 99 2.80 17.36 7.24
N CYS A 100 2.08 16.79 8.21
CA CYS A 100 1.20 17.54 9.09
C CYS A 100 1.96 18.57 9.92
N ASP A 101 3.10 18.21 10.50
CA ASP A 101 3.92 19.13 11.31
C ASP A 101 4.54 20.25 10.47
N GLY A 102 5.07 19.93 9.29
CA GLY A 102 5.64 20.94 8.39
C GLY A 102 4.59 21.95 7.92
N LEU A 103 3.44 21.47 7.42
CA LEU A 103 2.40 22.32 6.87
C LEU A 103 1.57 23.03 7.95
N GLY A 104 1.39 22.42 9.12
CA GLY A 104 0.69 23.03 10.24
C GLY A 104 1.57 23.99 11.05
N GLY A 105 2.88 23.72 11.13
CA GLY A 105 3.81 24.46 11.97
C GLY A 105 4.33 25.78 11.38
N SER A 106 4.29 25.97 10.06
CA SER A 106 4.73 27.22 9.42
C SER A 106 4.18 27.38 8.00
N ALA A 107 3.77 28.61 7.66
CA ALA A 107 3.46 28.99 6.27
C ALA A 107 4.72 29.30 5.44
N GLU A 108 5.86 29.58 6.09
CA GLU A 108 7.13 29.80 5.42
C GLU A 108 7.73 28.45 4.97
N ARG A 109 7.96 28.31 3.66
CA ARG A 109 8.46 27.07 3.04
C ARG A 109 9.76 26.55 3.67
N ALA A 110 10.74 27.43 3.90
CA ALA A 110 12.04 27.01 4.44
C ALA A 110 11.85 26.37 5.82
N ARG A 111 11.08 27.03 6.69
CA ARG A 111 10.78 26.53 8.03
C ARG A 111 9.93 25.25 8.02
N ALA A 112 8.92 25.15 7.15
CA ALA A 112 8.13 23.93 7.01
C ALA A 112 9.00 22.70 6.63
N LEU A 113 9.95 22.89 5.71
CA LEU A 113 10.90 21.85 5.30
C LEU A 113 11.93 21.50 6.38
N GLU A 114 12.30 22.45 7.24
CA GLU A 114 13.11 22.17 8.42
C GLU A 114 12.33 21.31 9.42
N ILE A 115 11.07 21.65 9.69
CA ILE A 115 10.20 20.89 10.59
C ILE A 115 10.04 19.44 10.11
N MET A 116 9.77 19.22 8.82
CA MET A 116 9.69 17.88 8.21
C MET A 116 10.98 17.05 8.31
N LYS A 117 12.12 17.66 8.61
CA LYS A 117 13.40 16.95 8.80
C LYS A 117 13.72 16.70 10.27
N ASP A 118 13.00 17.36 11.18
CA ASP A 118 13.10 17.09 12.61
C ASP A 118 12.55 15.69 12.89
N SER A 119 13.18 14.97 13.81
CA SER A 119 12.74 13.61 14.20
C SER A 119 11.71 13.63 15.33
N ARG A 120 11.47 14.81 15.92
CA ARG A 120 10.49 14.99 16.99
C ARG A 120 9.11 15.18 16.39
N ILE A 121 8.14 14.46 16.95
CA ILE A 121 6.73 14.65 16.62
C ILE A 121 6.20 15.97 17.21
N GLY A 122 5.49 16.75 16.40
CA GLY A 122 4.75 17.94 16.81
C GLY A 122 3.26 17.65 17.05
N ALA A 123 2.54 18.69 17.48
CA ALA A 123 1.11 18.57 17.78
C ALA A 123 0.28 18.23 16.55
N TYR A 124 0.61 18.81 15.38
CA TYR A 124 -0.11 18.56 14.15
C TYR A 124 0.12 17.14 13.62
N GLY A 125 1.35 16.63 13.71
CA GLY A 125 1.71 15.25 13.37
C GLY A 125 0.98 14.26 14.27
N ALA A 126 0.96 14.50 15.58
CA ALA A 126 0.25 13.64 16.54
C ALA A 126 -1.26 13.60 16.26
N ILE A 127 -1.91 14.77 16.12
CA ILE A 127 -3.34 14.85 15.79
C ILE A 127 -3.63 14.20 14.46
N GLY A 128 -2.80 14.47 13.44
CA GLY A 128 -2.92 13.89 12.12
C GLY A 128 -2.91 12.37 12.15
N ILE A 129 -1.95 11.75 12.82
CA ILE A 129 -1.85 10.28 12.91
C ILE A 129 -3.04 9.66 13.62
N VAL A 130 -3.51 10.27 14.72
CA VAL A 130 -4.70 9.81 15.43
C VAL A 130 -5.92 9.84 14.51
N VAL A 131 -6.14 10.94 13.80
CA VAL A 131 -7.26 11.08 12.86
C VAL A 131 -7.13 10.09 11.70
N MET A 132 -5.95 9.99 11.09
CA MET A 132 -5.72 9.12 9.92
C MET A 132 -5.90 7.64 10.28
N LEU A 133 -5.28 7.15 11.36
CA LEU A 133 -5.43 5.75 11.80
C LEU A 133 -6.86 5.48 12.30
N GLY A 134 -7.48 6.43 13.01
CA GLY A 134 -8.86 6.33 13.48
C GLY A 134 -9.85 6.20 12.32
N LEU A 135 -9.74 7.06 11.30
CA LEU A 135 -10.57 6.98 10.09
C LEU A 135 -10.34 5.69 9.32
N LYS A 136 -9.08 5.22 9.19
CA LYS A 136 -8.78 3.92 8.56
C LYS A 136 -9.48 2.79 9.31
N ALA A 137 -9.42 2.77 10.64
CA ALA A 137 -10.06 1.75 11.45
C ALA A 137 -11.59 1.78 11.30
N LEU A 138 -12.20 2.96 11.43
CA LEU A 138 -13.64 3.15 11.28
C LEU A 138 -14.13 2.74 9.89
N ALA A 139 -13.41 3.11 8.84
CA ALA A 139 -13.73 2.72 7.47
C ALA A 139 -13.69 1.20 7.29
N LEU A 140 -12.65 0.53 7.79
CA LEU A 140 -12.53 -0.94 7.70
C LEU A 140 -13.62 -1.66 8.49
N MET A 141 -13.96 -1.19 9.70
CA MET A 141 -15.04 -1.76 10.50
C MET A 141 -16.43 -1.55 9.90
N SER A 142 -16.60 -0.54 9.04
CA SER A 142 -17.86 -0.23 8.37
C SER A 142 -18.09 -1.06 7.10
N LEU A 143 -17.08 -1.78 6.63
CA LEU A 143 -17.15 -2.61 5.43
C LEU A 143 -17.49 -4.07 5.76
N PRO A 144 -18.28 -4.75 4.92
CA PRO A 144 -18.38 -6.21 4.98
C PRO A 144 -17.00 -6.85 4.82
N LEU A 145 -16.76 -7.99 5.48
CA LEU A 145 -15.44 -8.63 5.54
C LEU A 145 -14.76 -8.76 4.16
N GLY A 146 -15.47 -9.25 3.14
CA GLY A 146 -14.91 -9.38 1.79
C GLY A 146 -14.46 -8.05 1.18
N TRP A 147 -15.23 -6.97 1.40
CA TRP A 147 -14.87 -5.63 0.94
C TRP A 147 -13.73 -5.03 1.72
N ALA A 148 -13.65 -5.27 3.03
CA ALA A 148 -12.53 -4.83 3.85
C ALA A 148 -11.22 -5.52 3.42
N LEU A 149 -11.25 -6.82 3.12
CA LEU A 149 -10.10 -7.56 2.59
C LEU A 149 -9.64 -7.00 1.23
N ALA A 150 -10.57 -6.77 0.30
CA ALA A 150 -10.26 -6.16 -0.99
C ALA A 150 -9.71 -4.74 -0.83
N ALA A 151 -10.32 -3.93 0.05
CA ALA A 151 -9.90 -2.57 0.33
C ALA A 151 -8.47 -2.51 0.87
N LEU A 152 -8.07 -3.44 1.76
CA LEU A 152 -6.68 -3.52 2.26
C LEU A 152 -5.69 -3.74 1.10
N CYS A 153 -5.95 -4.71 0.23
CA CYS A 153 -5.09 -4.99 -0.93
C CYS A 153 -5.03 -3.81 -1.90
N VAL A 154 -6.18 -3.25 -2.27
CA VAL A 154 -6.26 -2.15 -3.25
C VAL A 154 -5.68 -0.86 -2.69
N ALA A 155 -6.02 -0.47 -1.46
CA ALA A 155 -5.56 0.78 -0.87
C ALA A 155 -4.04 0.80 -0.67
N HIS A 156 -3.44 -0.29 -0.20
CA HIS A 156 -1.98 -0.37 -0.08
C HIS A 156 -1.30 -0.29 -1.46
N THR A 157 -1.81 -1.00 -2.48
CA THR A 157 -1.29 -0.95 -3.85
C THR A 157 -1.40 0.46 -4.45
N LEU A 158 -2.58 1.05 -4.36
CA LEU A 158 -2.88 2.36 -4.94
C LEU A 158 -2.08 3.48 -4.26
N SER A 159 -1.94 3.44 -2.94
CA SER A 159 -1.13 4.41 -2.18
C SER A 159 0.30 4.54 -2.72
N ARG A 160 0.93 3.42 -3.10
CA ARG A 160 2.30 3.44 -3.64
C ARG A 160 2.30 3.87 -5.11
N ALA A 161 1.25 3.57 -5.88
CA ALA A 161 1.10 4.09 -7.24
C ALA A 161 0.93 5.62 -7.25
N VAL A 162 0.19 6.17 -6.29
CA VAL A 162 0.07 7.62 -6.08
C VAL A 162 1.42 8.23 -5.74
N ALA A 163 2.19 7.63 -4.83
CA ALA A 163 3.54 8.10 -4.50
C ALA A 163 4.46 8.15 -5.74
N VAL A 164 4.43 7.13 -6.60
CA VAL A 164 5.18 7.11 -7.87
C VAL A 164 4.68 8.19 -8.82
N SER A 165 3.37 8.41 -8.89
CA SER A 165 2.75 9.43 -9.74
C SER A 165 3.16 10.85 -9.32
N LEU A 166 3.20 11.13 -8.01
CA LEU A 166 3.68 12.39 -7.47
C LEU A 166 5.17 12.59 -7.78
N ASN A 167 5.98 11.53 -7.63
CA ASN A 167 7.41 11.60 -7.96
C ASN A 167 7.67 11.84 -9.46
N CYS A 168 6.83 11.27 -10.33
CA CYS A 168 6.89 11.49 -11.78
C CYS A 168 6.43 12.91 -12.17
N GLY A 169 5.39 13.44 -11.52
CA GLY A 169 4.70 14.66 -11.95
C GLY A 169 5.15 15.95 -11.27
N LEU A 170 5.81 15.87 -10.11
CA LEU A 170 6.17 17.05 -9.31
C LEU A 170 7.70 17.21 -9.20
N PRO A 171 8.22 18.44 -9.14
CA PRO A 171 9.61 18.69 -8.78
C PRO A 171 9.84 18.37 -7.30
N TYR A 172 11.05 17.94 -6.95
CA TYR A 172 11.40 17.70 -5.56
C TYR A 172 11.33 19.01 -4.75
N ALA A 173 10.56 19.00 -3.67
CA ALA A 173 10.30 20.20 -2.88
C ALA A 173 11.45 20.60 -1.96
N GLY A 174 12.37 19.69 -1.63
CA GLY A 174 13.51 19.95 -0.75
C GLY A 174 14.79 20.33 -1.52
N ASP A 175 15.93 20.21 -0.84
CA ASP A 175 17.25 20.29 -1.46
C ASP A 175 17.71 18.87 -1.89
N PRO A 176 17.86 18.58 -3.19
CA PRO A 176 18.30 17.28 -3.68
C PRO A 176 19.64 16.82 -3.09
N ALA A 177 20.54 17.75 -2.74
CA ALA A 177 21.85 17.43 -2.16
C ALA A 177 21.74 16.86 -0.74
N HIS A 178 20.65 17.16 -0.03
CA HIS A 178 20.38 16.76 1.35
C HIS A 178 19.18 15.80 1.48
N ALA A 179 18.69 15.23 0.38
CA ALA A 179 17.60 14.27 0.41
C ALA A 179 18.02 12.96 1.11
N LYS A 180 17.18 12.47 2.04
CA LYS A 180 17.39 11.17 2.72
C LYS A 180 17.52 10.00 1.73
N ALA A 181 16.89 10.10 0.55
CA ALA A 181 17.03 9.16 -0.56
C ALA A 181 17.30 9.91 -1.88
N LYS A 182 18.54 10.35 -2.11
CA LYS A 182 18.95 11.14 -3.29
C LYS A 182 18.43 10.62 -4.64
N PRO A 183 18.46 9.31 -4.94
CA PRO A 183 17.95 8.82 -6.23
C PRO A 183 16.42 8.93 -6.38
N LEU A 184 15.68 9.03 -5.27
CA LEU A 184 14.23 9.30 -5.28
C LEU A 184 13.92 10.79 -5.30
N ALA A 185 14.90 11.67 -5.10
CA ALA A 185 14.75 13.10 -5.38
C ALA A 185 14.81 13.38 -6.90
N GLN A 186 15.24 12.42 -7.70
CA GLN A 186 15.11 12.46 -9.17
C GLN A 186 13.73 11.97 -9.57
N GLN A 187 13.16 12.59 -10.60
CA GLN A 187 11.85 12.21 -11.12
C GLN A 187 11.88 10.81 -11.74
N VAL A 188 10.87 10.02 -11.42
CA VAL A 188 10.63 8.73 -12.06
C VAL A 188 10.27 8.93 -13.53
N SER A 189 10.82 8.09 -14.42
CA SER A 189 10.50 8.14 -15.85
C SER A 189 9.04 7.74 -16.13
N VAL A 190 8.43 8.34 -17.16
CA VAL A 190 7.06 8.03 -17.61
C VAL A 190 6.89 6.52 -17.90
N GLY A 191 7.91 5.86 -18.44
CA GLY A 191 7.89 4.41 -18.67
C GLY A 191 7.77 3.60 -17.38
N SER A 192 8.52 3.98 -16.34
CA SER A 192 8.44 3.32 -15.02
C SER A 192 7.11 3.59 -14.33
N TRP A 193 6.60 4.83 -14.45
CA TRP A 193 5.27 5.20 -13.97
C TRP A 193 4.16 4.39 -14.65
N ALA A 194 4.21 4.24 -15.98
CA ALA A 194 3.22 3.46 -16.73
C ALA A 194 3.18 2.00 -16.26
N VAL A 195 4.34 1.38 -16.01
CA VAL A 195 4.42 0.02 -15.43
C VAL A 195 3.87 0.01 -14.00
N ALA A 196 4.15 1.04 -13.19
CA ALA A 196 3.61 1.15 -11.84
C ALA A 196 2.07 1.12 -11.83
N CYS A 197 1.42 1.80 -12.79
CA CYS A 197 -0.03 1.86 -12.93
C CYS A 197 -0.68 0.51 -13.31
N VAL A 198 0.06 -0.43 -13.89
CA VAL A 198 -0.47 -1.76 -14.26
C VAL A 198 -0.92 -2.54 -13.02
N TRP A 199 -0.17 -2.47 -11.92
CA TRP A 199 -0.45 -3.26 -10.71
C TRP A 199 -1.81 -2.95 -10.05
N PRO A 200 -2.16 -1.69 -9.72
CA PRO A 200 -3.46 -1.39 -9.15
C PRO A 200 -4.60 -1.71 -10.12
N LEU A 201 -4.42 -1.47 -11.42
CA LEU A 201 -5.43 -1.80 -12.43
C LEU A 201 -5.68 -3.31 -12.53
N ALA A 202 -4.62 -4.11 -12.57
CA ALA A 202 -4.70 -5.56 -12.58
C ALA A 202 -5.39 -6.09 -11.31
N LEU A 203 -5.06 -5.52 -10.14
CA LEU A 203 -5.65 -5.92 -8.88
C LEU A 203 -7.14 -5.57 -8.79
N ILE A 204 -7.53 -4.37 -9.21
CA ILE A 204 -8.94 -3.95 -9.28
C ILE A 204 -9.71 -4.83 -10.26
N ALA A 205 -9.15 -5.11 -11.45
CA ALA A 205 -9.77 -5.99 -12.43
C ALA A 205 -9.96 -7.42 -11.89
N MET A 206 -8.98 -7.94 -11.14
CA MET A 206 -9.07 -9.25 -10.49
C MET A 206 -10.22 -9.31 -9.49
N PHE A 207 -10.35 -8.31 -8.60
CA PHE A 207 -11.47 -8.25 -7.65
C PHE A 207 -12.83 -8.05 -8.35
N ALA A 208 -12.87 -7.23 -9.41
CA ALA A 208 -14.08 -7.05 -10.20
C ALA A 208 -14.50 -8.36 -10.92
N ALA A 209 -13.56 -9.12 -11.47
CA ALA A 209 -13.85 -10.41 -12.10
C ALA A 209 -14.34 -11.45 -11.09
N ALA A 210 -13.71 -11.51 -9.91
CA ALA A 210 -14.10 -12.43 -8.83
C ALA A 210 -15.56 -12.21 -8.38
N ARG A 211 -16.02 -10.95 -8.30
CA ARG A 211 -17.41 -10.63 -7.95
C ARG A 211 -18.41 -11.10 -9.01
N HIS A 212 -18.08 -10.92 -10.29
CA HIS A 212 -18.98 -11.28 -11.38
C HIS A 212 -19.16 -12.80 -11.46
N GLY A 213 -18.10 -13.55 -11.15
CA GLY A 213 -18.16 -15.01 -11.00
C GLY A 213 -19.04 -15.47 -9.83
N SER A 214 -18.96 -14.80 -8.66
CA SER A 214 -19.80 -15.14 -7.51
C SER A 214 -21.29 -14.85 -7.74
N ASP A 215 -21.62 -13.76 -8.44
CA ASP A 215 -23.01 -13.39 -8.75
C ASP A 215 -23.64 -14.35 -9.76
N SER A 216 -22.83 -14.90 -10.68
CA SER A 216 -23.28 -15.83 -11.73
C SER A 216 -23.57 -17.25 -11.21
N PHE A 217 -23.09 -17.59 -10.00
CA PHE A 217 -23.31 -18.90 -9.37
C PHE A 217 -24.35 -18.83 -8.22
N ALA A 218 -24.87 -17.65 -7.90
CA ALA A 218 -25.96 -17.52 -6.94
C ALA A 218 -27.22 -18.19 -7.53
N LEU A 219 -27.61 -19.34 -6.96
CA LEU A 219 -28.85 -20.03 -7.32
C LEU A 219 -30.03 -19.05 -7.20
N PRO A 220 -31.00 -19.07 -8.14
CA PRO A 220 -32.16 -18.20 -8.04
C PRO A 220 -32.85 -18.42 -6.69
N SER A 221 -33.08 -17.33 -5.96
CA SER A 221 -33.81 -17.40 -4.69
C SER A 221 -35.20 -17.99 -4.94
N PRO A 222 -35.70 -18.89 -4.07
CA PRO A 222 -37.04 -19.43 -4.21
C PRO A 222 -38.04 -18.28 -4.14
N GLN A 223 -38.76 -18.07 -5.25
CA GLN A 223 -39.78 -17.03 -5.37
C GLN A 223 -40.87 -17.25 -4.30
N PRO A 224 -41.12 -16.29 -3.40
CA PRO A 224 -42.18 -16.42 -2.41
C PRO A 224 -43.52 -16.13 -3.09
N GLY A 225 -44.14 -17.14 -3.70
CA GLY A 225 -45.51 -16.99 -4.17
C GLY A 225 -45.94 -17.85 -5.35
N ARG A 226 -46.18 -19.14 -5.12
CA ARG A 226 -47.31 -19.83 -5.75
C ARG A 226 -48.06 -20.64 -4.71
N ARG A 227 -48.90 -19.96 -3.93
CA ARG A 227 -50.07 -20.62 -3.32
C ARG A 227 -51.01 -20.97 -4.47
N ARG A 228 -51.14 -22.24 -4.80
CA ARG A 228 -52.28 -22.73 -5.59
C ARG A 228 -52.66 -24.13 -5.12
N TRP A 229 -53.54 -24.17 -4.13
CA TRP A 229 -54.39 -25.33 -3.86
C TRP A 229 -55.82 -24.81 -3.76
N SER A 230 -56.52 -24.86 -4.88
CA SER A 230 -57.98 -24.75 -4.93
C SER A 230 -58.54 -26.16 -4.74
N LEU A 231 -59.26 -26.39 -3.63
CA LEU A 231 -60.03 -27.61 -3.40
C LEU A 231 -61.38 -27.52 -4.13
N PRO A 232 -61.83 -28.54 -4.88
CA PRO A 232 -63.20 -28.63 -5.33
C PRO A 232 -64.12 -29.07 -4.19
N ARG A 233 -65.33 -28.50 -4.16
CA ARG A 233 -66.46 -28.96 -3.32
C ARG A 233 -67.09 -30.20 -3.93
#